data_AF-A0A2W6D1V0-F1
#
_entry.id   AF-A0A2W6D1V0-F1
#
_cell.length_a   1.000
_cell.length_b   1.000
_cell.length_c   1.000
_cell.angle_alpha   90.00
_cell.angle_beta   90.00
_cell.angle_gamma   90.00
#
_symmetry.space_group_name_H-M   'P 1'
#
loop_
_entity.id
_entity.type
_entity.pdbx_description
1 polymer ?
#
loop_
_entity_poly.entity_id
_entity_poly.type
_entity_poly.pdbx_seq_one_letter_code
_entity_poly.pdbx_strand_id
1 'polypeptide(L)'
;MTSAARPECRGVAVDANGADLGPAEVAAGARLAAAEGVRVLLFGPAAELGSSGGGVEVVDAPVSIAKQSDPVRAVRATPDASIVRAARAVAAGEADALVSGGSTGAALAAGVSQIKRGRGVHRPALAVTVPVPGAPTLMLDVGANVEVRPEHLVQFAFMG
;
A
#
# COMPACT_ATOMS: atom_id res chain seq x y z
N MET A 1 10.46 -25.18 20.90
CA MET A 1 9.78 -24.69 19.69
C MET A 1 8.45 -24.09 20.10
N THR A 2 8.47 -22.87 20.63
CA THR A 2 7.26 -22.12 20.95
C THR A 2 6.74 -21.52 19.64
N SER A 3 5.58 -22.02 19.19
CA SER A 3 4.79 -21.36 18.17
C SER A 3 4.48 -19.96 18.67
N ALA A 4 5.15 -18.94 18.13
CA ALA A 4 4.76 -17.56 18.35
C ALA A 4 3.35 -17.44 17.77
N ALA A 5 2.37 -17.15 18.64
CA ALA A 5 1.01 -16.85 18.21
C ALA A 5 1.10 -15.83 17.07
N ARG A 6 0.46 -16.11 15.93
CA ARG A 6 0.37 -15.11 14.85
C ARG A 6 -0.21 -13.84 15.48
N PRO A 7 0.43 -12.68 15.33
CA PRO A 7 -0.18 -11.44 15.77
C PRO A 7 -1.58 -11.37 15.15
N GLU A 8 -2.59 -11.03 15.95
CA GLU A 8 -3.94 -10.84 15.45
C GLU A 8 -3.88 -9.87 14.26
N CYS A 9 -4.41 -10.28 13.11
CA CYS A 9 -4.43 -9.47 11.89
C CYS A 9 -5.17 -8.16 12.19
N ARG A 10 -4.44 -7.05 12.22
CA ARG A 10 -4.93 -5.72 12.59
C ARG A 10 -5.69 -5.06 11.44
N GLY A 11 -5.53 -5.59 10.23
CA GLY A 11 -6.28 -5.22 9.04
C GLY A 11 -5.41 -4.64 7.94
N VAL A 12 -6.06 -4.15 6.89
CA VAL A 12 -5.42 -3.55 5.72
C VAL A 12 -5.78 -2.07 5.67
N ALA A 13 -4.76 -1.20 5.63
CA ALA A 13 -4.95 0.21 5.33
C ALA A 13 -5.15 0.37 3.82
N VAL A 14 -6.22 1.03 3.41
CA VAL A 14 -6.58 1.22 2.01
C VAL A 14 -6.65 2.72 1.72
N ASP A 15 -5.80 3.19 0.82
CA ASP A 15 -5.93 4.52 0.23
C ASP A 15 -7.03 4.50 -0.83
N ALA A 16 -8.14 5.19 -0.55
CA ALA A 16 -9.27 5.29 -1.46
C ALA A 16 -9.06 6.34 -2.56
N ASN A 17 -8.13 7.28 -2.37
CA ASN A 17 -7.90 8.31 -3.35
C ASN A 17 -7.02 7.82 -4.50
N GLY A 18 -7.15 8.48 -5.66
CA GLY A 18 -6.27 8.27 -6.80
C GLY A 18 -6.64 7.12 -7.73
N ALA A 19 -7.63 6.29 -7.37
CA ALA A 19 -8.24 5.35 -8.31
C ALA A 19 -8.96 6.11 -9.43
N ASP A 20 -8.90 5.59 -10.65
CA ASP A 20 -9.48 6.25 -11.84
C ASP A 20 -11.00 6.44 -11.74
N LEU A 21 -11.70 5.46 -11.16
CA LEU A 21 -13.15 5.52 -10.92
C LEU A 21 -13.52 6.21 -9.60
N GLY A 22 -12.53 6.69 -8.85
CA GLY A 22 -12.73 7.48 -7.64
C GLY A 22 -12.89 6.68 -6.33
N PRO A 23 -13.02 7.40 -5.19
CA PRO A 23 -12.99 6.80 -3.86
C PRO A 23 -14.17 5.87 -3.55
N ALA A 24 -15.34 6.13 -4.13
CA ALA A 24 -16.54 5.32 -3.93
C ALA A 24 -16.36 3.87 -4.44
N GLU A 25 -15.67 3.67 -5.56
CA GLU A 25 -15.36 2.35 -6.10
C GLU A 25 -14.39 1.58 -5.20
N VAL A 26 -13.37 2.26 -4.68
CA VAL A 26 -12.45 1.64 -3.70
C VAL A 26 -13.20 1.26 -2.42
N ALA A 27 -14.14 2.10 -1.97
CA ALA A 27 -14.98 1.80 -0.82
C ALA A 27 -15.90 0.58 -1.07
N ALA A 28 -16.41 0.41 -2.29
CA ALA A 28 -17.19 -0.78 -2.67
C ALA A 28 -16.33 -2.05 -2.58
N GLY A 29 -15.11 -2.03 -3.14
CA GLY A 29 -14.16 -3.13 -3.03
C GLY A 29 -13.77 -3.44 -1.57
N ALA A 30 -13.54 -2.41 -0.75
CA ALA A 30 -13.27 -2.56 0.67
C ALA A 30 -14.41 -3.28 1.42
N ARG A 31 -15.67 -2.95 1.10
CA ARG A 31 -16.83 -3.64 1.69
C ARG A 31 -16.95 -5.11 1.26
N LEU A 32 -16.61 -5.42 0.00
CA LEU A 32 -16.56 -6.81 -0.46
C LEU A 32 -15.50 -7.60 0.30
N ALA A 33 -14.29 -7.06 0.44
CA ALA A 33 -13.22 -7.69 1.22
C ALA A 33 -13.61 -7.86 2.70
N ALA A 34 -14.30 -6.88 3.28
CA ALA A 34 -14.77 -6.96 4.66
C ALA A 34 -15.86 -8.00 4.87
N ALA A 35 -16.75 -8.20 3.88
CA ALA A 35 -17.72 -9.30 3.90
C ALA A 35 -17.05 -10.68 3.86
N GLU A 36 -15.83 -10.79 3.32
CA GLU A 36 -14.98 -11.99 3.36
C GLU A 36 -14.12 -12.10 4.63
N GLY A 37 -14.25 -11.15 5.57
CA GLY A 37 -13.59 -11.17 6.87
C GLY A 37 -12.29 -10.37 6.96
N VAL A 38 -11.93 -9.58 5.94
CA VAL A 38 -10.77 -8.67 6.00
C VAL A 38 -11.16 -7.40 6.76
N ARG A 39 -10.47 -7.10 7.88
CA ARG A 39 -10.61 -5.79 8.52
C ARG A 39 -9.97 -4.71 7.65
N VAL A 40 -10.68 -3.63 7.36
CA VAL A 40 -10.20 -2.54 6.49
C VAL A 40 -10.20 -1.20 7.24
N LEU A 41 -9.10 -0.47 7.14
CA LEU A 41 -9.02 0.95 7.49
C LEU A 41 -8.97 1.75 6.19
N LEU A 42 -10.05 2.45 5.86
CA LEU A 42 -10.26 3.11 4.57
C LEU A 42 -10.02 4.62 4.68
N PHE A 43 -8.96 5.10 4.03
CA PHE A 43 -8.51 6.50 4.07
C PHE A 43 -8.97 7.24 2.82
N GLY A 44 -9.74 8.32 2.98
CA GLY A 44 -10.23 9.13 1.87
C GLY A 44 -11.29 10.14 2.31
N PRO A 45 -11.98 10.81 1.38
CA PRO A 45 -13.03 11.78 1.71
C PRO A 45 -14.25 11.06 2.31
N ALA A 46 -14.47 11.16 3.62
CA ALA A 46 -15.48 10.34 4.32
C ALA A 46 -16.90 10.49 3.75
N ALA A 47 -17.24 11.66 3.20
CA ALA A 47 -18.51 11.93 2.55
C ALA A 47 -18.78 11.03 1.32
N GLU A 48 -17.74 10.54 0.64
CA GLU A 48 -17.86 9.68 -0.55
C GLU A 48 -17.69 8.18 -0.22
N LEU A 49 -17.08 7.86 0.93
CA LEU A 49 -16.77 6.49 1.31
C LEU A 49 -17.96 5.76 1.96
N GLY A 50 -18.87 6.53 2.57
CA GLY A 50 -19.96 6.01 3.40
C GLY A 50 -19.57 5.90 4.87
N SER A 51 -20.43 5.26 5.68
CA SER A 51 -20.19 5.07 7.11
C SER A 51 -19.32 3.85 7.42
N SER A 52 -18.62 3.92 8.55
CA SER A 52 -17.98 2.75 9.15
C SER A 52 -19.00 1.67 9.52
N GLY A 53 -18.58 0.40 9.45
CA GLY A 53 -19.41 -0.75 9.76
C GLY A 53 -19.01 -1.99 8.94
N GLY A 54 -19.51 -3.16 9.34
CA GLY A 54 -19.32 -4.39 8.57
C GLY A 54 -17.85 -4.78 8.32
N GLY A 55 -16.93 -4.42 9.22
CA GLY A 55 -15.49 -4.67 9.07
C GLY A 55 -14.68 -3.55 8.40
N VAL A 56 -15.34 -2.45 8.00
CA VAL A 56 -14.68 -1.25 7.45
C VAL A 56 -14.71 -0.11 8.46
N GLU A 57 -13.54 0.47 8.72
CA GLU A 57 -13.34 1.68 9.50
C GLU A 57 -12.96 2.83 8.56
N VAL A 58 -13.79 3.86 8.47
CA VAL A 58 -13.54 5.02 7.61
C VAL A 58 -12.72 6.06 8.38
N VAL A 59 -11.61 6.48 7.78
CA VAL A 59 -10.73 7.55 8.28
C VAL A 59 -10.78 8.70 7.31
N ASP A 60 -11.38 9.83 7.74
CA ASP A 60 -11.49 11.01 6.89
C ASP A 60 -10.11 11.60 6.57
N ALA A 61 -9.68 11.48 5.33
CA ALA A 61 -8.41 11.92 4.77
C ALA A 61 -8.63 12.40 3.32
N PRO A 62 -9.30 13.55 3.10
CA PRO A 62 -9.76 13.95 1.77
C PRO A 62 -8.64 14.39 0.82
N VAL A 63 -7.43 14.66 1.34
CA VAL A 63 -6.31 15.16 0.53
C VAL A 63 -5.70 14.04 -0.32
N SER A 64 -5.63 14.28 -1.63
CA SER A 64 -5.02 13.38 -2.61
C SER A 64 -3.77 13.99 -3.24
N ILE A 65 -2.74 13.15 -3.43
CA ILE A 65 -1.50 13.50 -4.14
C ILE A 65 -1.28 12.66 -5.40
N ALA A 66 -2.29 11.89 -5.84
CA ALA A 66 -2.16 10.94 -6.94
C ALA A 66 -1.72 11.57 -8.27
N LYS A 67 -2.07 12.83 -8.52
CA LYS A 67 -1.77 13.56 -9.77
C LYS A 67 -0.52 14.45 -9.70
N GLN A 68 0.26 14.36 -8.62
CA GLN A 68 1.46 15.18 -8.45
C GLN A 68 2.62 14.63 -9.31
N SER A 69 3.32 15.51 -10.01
CA SER A 69 4.42 15.15 -10.93
C SER A 69 5.70 14.71 -10.21
N ASP A 70 5.90 15.16 -8.97
CA ASP A 70 7.00 14.72 -8.10
C ASP A 70 6.42 14.00 -6.87
N PRO A 71 6.33 12.65 -6.91
CA PRO A 71 5.72 11.88 -5.83
C PRO A 71 6.50 11.98 -4.51
N VAL A 72 7.83 12.08 -4.57
CA VAL A 72 8.67 12.13 -3.37
C VAL A 72 8.47 13.45 -2.65
N ARG A 73 8.47 14.56 -3.39
CA ARG A 73 8.19 15.89 -2.82
C ARG A 73 6.75 15.95 -2.31
N ALA A 74 5.78 15.44 -3.05
CA ALA A 74 4.37 15.47 -2.68
C ALA A 74 4.11 14.74 -1.35
N VAL A 75 4.66 13.53 -1.18
CA VAL A 75 4.56 12.74 0.06
C VAL A 75 5.18 13.50 1.25
N ARG A 76 6.33 14.15 1.06
CA ARG A 76 7.01 14.90 2.13
C ARG A 76 6.26 16.18 2.51
N ALA A 77 5.72 16.89 1.53
CA ALA A 77 5.07 18.18 1.72
C ALA A 77 3.61 18.05 2.23
N THR A 78 3.00 16.88 2.07
CA THR A 78 1.56 16.67 2.32
C THR A 78 1.33 15.54 3.33
N PRO A 79 1.68 15.76 4.62
CA PRO A 79 1.58 14.72 5.65
C PRO A 79 0.16 14.22 5.87
N ASP A 80 -0.86 15.01 5.52
CA ASP A 80 -2.27 14.68 5.70
C ASP A 80 -2.91 14.01 4.48
N ALA A 81 -2.13 13.77 3.41
CA ALA A 81 -2.61 12.99 2.27
C ALA A 81 -3.02 11.58 2.70
N SER A 82 -4.17 11.12 2.20
CA SER A 82 -4.72 9.76 2.39
C SER A 82 -3.66 8.66 2.34
N ILE A 83 -2.87 8.58 1.27
CA ILE A 83 -1.79 7.58 1.14
C ILE A 83 -0.71 7.67 2.23
N VAL A 84 -0.38 8.88 2.68
CA VAL A 84 0.64 9.11 3.72
C VAL A 84 0.10 8.70 5.08
N ARG A 85 -1.16 9.02 5.36
CA ARG A 85 -1.85 8.60 6.59
C ARG A 85 -2.06 7.09 6.64
N ALA A 86 -2.44 6.48 5.52
CA ALA A 86 -2.56 5.02 5.41
C ALA A 86 -1.20 4.31 5.65
N ALA A 87 -0.12 4.83 5.05
CA ALA A 87 1.23 4.30 5.29
C ALA A 87 1.70 4.49 6.75
N ARG A 88 1.31 5.60 7.40
CA ARG A 88 1.57 5.83 8.83
C ARG A 88 0.83 4.87 9.74
N ALA A 89 -0.42 4.53 9.43
CA ALA A 89 -1.17 3.54 10.18
C ALA A 89 -0.45 2.18 10.18
N VAL A 90 0.11 1.77 9.03
CA VAL A 90 0.96 0.57 8.97
C VAL A 90 2.22 0.72 9.81
N ALA A 91 2.91 1.86 9.70
CA ALA A 91 4.14 2.12 10.47
C ALA A 91 3.89 2.19 12.00
N ALA A 92 2.70 2.61 12.43
CA ALA A 92 2.26 2.64 13.82
C ALA A 92 1.74 1.27 14.31
N GLY A 93 1.62 0.29 13.41
CA GLY A 93 1.08 -1.02 13.71
C GLY A 93 -0.43 -1.03 13.92
N GLU A 94 -1.17 -0.06 13.37
CA GLU A 94 -2.64 -0.03 13.35
C GLU A 94 -3.19 -0.91 12.22
N ALA A 95 -2.39 -1.17 11.19
CA ALA A 95 -2.67 -2.08 10.08
C ALA A 95 -1.41 -2.89 9.71
N ASP A 96 -1.58 -4.04 9.07
CA ASP A 96 -0.48 -4.93 8.68
C ASP A 96 0.02 -4.68 7.25
N ALA A 97 -0.83 -4.10 6.40
CA ALA A 97 -0.53 -3.86 4.99
C ALA A 97 -1.17 -2.56 4.48
N LEU A 98 -0.63 -2.04 3.38
CA LEU A 98 -1.16 -0.90 2.63
C LEU A 98 -1.57 -1.36 1.23
N VAL A 99 -2.78 -0.97 0.80
CA VAL A 99 -3.25 -1.08 -0.57
C VAL A 99 -3.59 0.32 -1.09
N SER A 100 -3.19 0.62 -2.32
CA SER A 100 -3.48 1.90 -2.98
C SER A 100 -3.75 1.66 -4.46
N GLY A 101 -4.85 2.22 -4.96
CA GLY A 101 -5.15 2.29 -6.39
C GLY A 101 -4.60 3.54 -7.09
N GLY A 102 -3.90 4.42 -6.37
CA GLY A 102 -3.34 5.67 -6.90
C GLY A 102 -1.95 5.53 -7.54
N SER A 103 -1.22 6.65 -7.60
CA SER A 103 0.11 6.72 -8.22
C SER A 103 1.12 5.73 -7.62
N THR A 104 1.68 4.86 -8.46
CA THR A 104 2.75 3.90 -8.09
C THR A 104 3.93 4.60 -7.42
N GLY A 105 4.34 5.75 -7.94
CA GLY A 105 5.45 6.52 -7.37
C GLY A 105 5.13 7.07 -5.98
N ALA A 106 3.89 7.51 -5.75
CA ALA A 106 3.45 8.00 -4.44
C ALA A 106 3.36 6.85 -3.43
N ALA A 107 2.84 5.69 -3.84
CA ALA A 107 2.78 4.49 -3.01
C ALA A 107 4.18 4.02 -2.60
N LEU A 108 5.12 3.95 -3.55
CA LEU A 108 6.51 3.59 -3.28
C LEU A 108 7.18 4.61 -2.33
N ALA A 109 6.98 5.91 -2.56
CA ALA A 109 7.54 6.97 -1.72
C ALA A 109 6.94 6.97 -0.30
N ALA A 110 5.64 6.76 -0.16
CA ALA A 110 4.96 6.65 1.13
C ALA A 110 5.44 5.41 1.90
N GLY A 111 5.52 4.25 1.25
CA GLY A 111 6.01 3.00 1.84
C GLY A 111 7.46 3.13 2.31
N VAL A 112 8.36 3.65 1.48
CA VAL A 112 9.78 3.82 1.85
C VAL A 112 9.96 4.84 2.98
N SER A 113 9.16 5.91 3.01
CA SER A 113 9.30 6.99 4.01
C SER A 113 8.67 6.66 5.37
N GLN A 114 7.50 6.00 5.39
CA GLN A 114 6.77 5.72 6.62
C GLN A 114 7.04 4.30 7.14
N ILE A 115 6.80 3.27 6.31
CA ILE A 115 6.89 1.85 6.68
C ILE A 115 8.35 1.39 6.78
N LYS A 116 9.19 1.93 5.89
CA LYS A 116 10.63 1.63 5.75
C LYS A 116 10.87 0.22 5.17
N ARG A 117 12.10 0.00 4.75
CA ARG A 117 12.55 -1.29 4.22
C ARG A 117 12.80 -2.28 5.35
N GLY A 118 12.67 -3.57 5.04
CA GLY A 118 13.11 -4.65 5.91
C GLY A 118 14.60 -4.55 6.24
N ARG A 119 15.00 -5.04 7.42
CA ARG A 119 16.40 -5.00 7.88
C ARG A 119 17.31 -5.72 6.88
N GLY A 120 18.35 -5.02 6.43
CA GLY A 120 19.32 -5.56 5.47
C GLY A 120 18.92 -5.38 4.01
N VAL A 121 17.68 -4.99 3.69
CA VAL A 121 17.25 -4.70 2.32
C VAL A 121 17.77 -3.32 1.89
N HIS A 122 18.55 -3.28 0.81
CA HIS A 122 19.19 -2.05 0.34
C HIS A 122 18.22 -1.14 -0.43
N ARG A 123 17.41 -1.73 -1.30
CA ARG A 123 16.42 -1.06 -2.16
C ARG A 123 15.11 -1.86 -2.17
N PRO A 124 13.93 -1.22 -2.20
CA PRO A 124 12.71 -1.94 -2.52
C PRO A 124 12.74 -2.37 -3.99
N ALA A 125 11.90 -3.33 -4.37
CA ALA A 125 11.64 -3.69 -5.77
C ALA A 125 10.13 -3.70 -6.01
N LEU A 126 9.69 -3.27 -7.20
CA LEU A 126 8.33 -3.54 -7.65
C LEU A 126 8.26 -4.95 -8.20
N ALA A 127 7.36 -5.74 -7.64
CA ALA A 127 7.08 -7.11 -8.03
C ALA A 127 5.76 -7.16 -8.81
N VAL A 128 5.77 -7.83 -9.96
CA VAL A 128 4.55 -8.13 -10.72
C VAL A 128 4.57 -9.60 -11.12
N THR A 129 3.45 -10.29 -10.93
CA THR A 129 3.26 -11.64 -11.45
C THR A 129 2.90 -11.55 -12.93
N VAL A 130 3.80 -11.99 -13.80
CA VAL A 130 3.60 -12.05 -15.24
C VAL A 130 2.96 -13.39 -15.60
N PRO A 131 1.81 -13.40 -16.29
CA PRO A 131 1.20 -14.63 -16.74
C PRO A 131 2.03 -15.23 -17.88
N VAL A 132 2.61 -16.40 -17.64
CA VAL A 132 3.25 -17.22 -18.68
C VAL A 132 2.48 -18.55 -18.74
N PRO A 133 2.08 -19.03 -19.93
CA PRO A 133 1.34 -20.29 -20.06
C PRO A 133 2.04 -21.43 -19.32
N GLY A 134 1.34 -22.03 -18.35
CA GLY A 134 1.84 -23.14 -17.54
C GLY A 134 2.78 -22.77 -16.39
N ALA A 135 3.22 -21.51 -16.26
CA ALA A 135 4.18 -21.10 -15.22
C ALA A 135 4.09 -19.59 -14.88
N PRO A 136 3.14 -19.14 -14.03
CA PRO A 136 3.14 -17.75 -13.58
C PRO A 136 4.51 -17.38 -12.98
N THR A 137 5.11 -16.30 -13.47
CA THR A 137 6.48 -15.90 -13.12
C THR A 137 6.46 -14.57 -12.39
N LEU A 138 7.13 -14.49 -11.25
CA LEU A 138 7.30 -13.23 -10.53
C LEU A 138 8.47 -12.44 -11.13
N MET A 139 8.22 -11.21 -11.55
CA MET A 139 9.24 -10.31 -12.11
C MET A 139 9.55 -9.19 -11.12
N LEU A 140 10.84 -9.02 -10.79
CA LEU A 140 11.40 -7.93 -10.00
C LEU A 140 12.72 -7.48 -10.65
N ASP A 141 13.10 -6.21 -10.68
CA ASP A 141 12.33 -4.99 -10.39
C ASP A 141 11.71 -4.45 -11.68
N VAL A 142 10.43 -4.07 -11.66
CA VAL A 142 9.71 -3.53 -12.83
C VAL A 142 9.58 -2.00 -12.86
N GLY A 143 10.23 -1.28 -11.94
CA GLY A 143 10.30 0.18 -12.02
C GLY A 143 10.45 0.94 -10.71
N ALA A 144 10.80 0.29 -9.60
CA ALA A 144 11.14 1.02 -8.37
C ALA A 144 12.48 1.76 -8.49
N ASN A 145 13.43 1.20 -9.25
CA ASN A 145 14.78 1.70 -9.36
C ASN A 145 15.18 1.92 -10.82
N VAL A 146 15.74 3.08 -11.11
CA VAL A 146 16.33 3.41 -12.44
C VAL A 146 17.73 2.80 -12.59
N GLU A 147 18.47 2.68 -11.48
CA GLU A 147 19.82 2.15 -11.43
C GLU A 147 19.92 1.06 -10.35
N VAL A 148 20.53 -0.07 -10.71
CA VAL A 148 20.62 -1.27 -9.87
C VAL A 148 22.06 -1.80 -9.93
N ARG A 149 22.62 -2.12 -8.75
CA ARG A 149 23.93 -2.80 -8.65
C ARG A 149 23.77 -4.32 -8.60
N PRO A 150 24.81 -5.11 -8.94
CA PRO A 150 24.72 -6.58 -8.89
C PRO A 150 24.21 -7.12 -7.56
N GLU A 151 24.64 -6.55 -6.42
CA GLU A 151 24.18 -6.98 -5.10
C GLU A 151 22.67 -6.77 -4.87
N HIS A 152 22.05 -5.78 -5.53
CA HIS A 152 20.61 -5.55 -5.45
C HIS A 152 19.84 -6.64 -6.20
N LEU A 153 20.34 -7.08 -7.36
CA LEU A 153 19.72 -8.18 -8.12
C LEU A 153 19.70 -9.48 -7.30
N VAL A 154 20.78 -9.75 -6.57
CA VAL A 154 20.84 -10.88 -5.63
C VAL A 154 19.77 -10.73 -4.54
N GLN A 155 19.61 -9.55 -3.94
CA GLN A 155 18.55 -9.31 -2.96
C GLN A 155 17.14 -9.46 -3.55
N PHE A 156 16.94 -9.02 -4.80
CA PHE A 156 15.65 -9.17 -5.48
C PHE A 156 15.31 -10.64 -5.71
N ALA A 157 16.31 -11.47 -6.06
CA ALA A 157 16.15 -12.91 -6.18
C ALA A 157 15.88 -13.63 -4.85
N PHE A 158 16.35 -13.11 -3.71
CA PHE A 158 16.01 -13.65 -2.39
C PHE A 158 14.63 -13.22 -1.89
N MET A 159 14.13 -12.06 -2.32
CA MET A 159 12.82 -11.54 -1.91
C MET A 159 11.66 -12.15 -2.71
N GLY A 160 11.88 -12.44 -3.99
CA GLY A 160 10.90 -13.10 -4.86
C GLY A 160 10.84 -14.61 -4.62
#